data_AF-A0AA50W746-F1
#
_entry.id   AF-A0AA50W746-F1
#
_cell.length_a   1.000
_cell.length_b   1.000
_cell.length_c   1.000
_cell.angle_alpha   90.00
_cell.angle_beta   90.00
_cell.angle_gamma   90.00
#
_symmetry.space_group_name_H-M   'P 1'
#
loop_
_entity.id
_entity.type
_entity.pdbx_description
1 polymer ?
#
loop_
_entity_poly.entity_id
_entity_poly.type
_entity_poly.pdbx_seq_one_letter_code
_entity_poly.pdbx_strand_id
1 'polypeptide(L)'
;PYANRWSKTMIGYGPEDTHFVVELTYNYGVTHYEQGNDFLGLTVQSSESLKRAAANNWPVKEQDGRKYMEAPGGYKFYIIDKPQPV
;
A
#
# COMPACT_ATOMS: atom_id res chain seq x y z
N PRO A 1 3.55 3.07 -23.75
CA PRO A 1 2.21 2.97 -23.10
C PRO A 1 1.67 4.29 -22.52
N TYR A 2 2.45 5.38 -22.45
CA TYR A 2 2.00 6.69 -21.95
C TYR A 2 1.64 7.63 -23.12
N ALA A 3 0.53 7.38 -23.81
CA ALA A 3 0.09 8.24 -24.91
C ALA A 3 -0.73 9.46 -24.42
N ASN A 4 -1.10 9.51 -23.13
CA ASN A 4 -1.95 10.52 -22.52
C ASN A 4 -1.31 11.12 -21.25
N ARG A 5 -1.91 12.20 -20.70
CA ARG A 5 -1.47 12.83 -19.45
C ARG A 5 -1.46 11.82 -18.30
N TRP A 6 -0.43 11.90 -17.47
CA TRP A 6 -0.25 11.04 -16.30
C TRP A 6 0.48 11.80 -15.18
N SER A 7 0.36 11.33 -13.96
CA SER A 7 1.12 11.82 -12.81
C SER A 7 1.84 10.68 -12.10
N LYS A 8 2.94 11.04 -11.45
CA LYS A 8 3.76 10.18 -10.60
C LYS A 8 3.75 10.74 -9.18
N THR A 9 3.65 9.88 -8.17
CA THR A 9 3.79 10.29 -6.77
C THR A 9 4.58 9.23 -6.01
N MET A 10 5.70 9.65 -5.40
CA MET A 10 6.52 8.78 -4.56
C MET A 10 6.05 8.92 -3.11
N ILE A 11 5.73 7.79 -2.46
CA ILE A 11 5.29 7.76 -1.06
C ILE A 11 6.10 6.72 -0.28
N GLY A 12 6.62 7.11 0.87
CA GLY A 12 7.30 6.20 1.79
C GLY A 12 7.49 6.84 3.17
N TYR A 13 8.23 6.16 4.04
CA TYR A 13 8.47 6.61 5.41
C TYR A 13 9.69 7.54 5.56
N GLY A 14 10.38 7.86 4.46
CA GLY A 14 11.54 8.75 4.43
C GLY A 14 12.00 9.04 3.01
N PRO A 15 13.18 9.68 2.84
CA PRO A 15 13.76 9.97 1.53
C PRO A 15 14.02 8.71 0.70
N GLU A 16 13.78 8.79 -0.61
CA GLU A 16 13.96 7.68 -1.57
C GLU A 16 15.40 7.11 -1.58
N ASP A 17 16.41 7.95 -1.32
CA ASP A 17 17.82 7.52 -1.27
C ASP A 17 18.11 6.50 -0.15
N THR A 18 17.27 6.46 0.88
CA THR A 18 17.49 5.66 2.09
C THR A 18 16.31 4.76 2.45
N HIS A 19 15.19 4.86 1.74
CA HIS A 19 13.97 4.13 2.04
C HIS A 19 13.40 3.48 0.79
N PHE A 20 12.84 2.29 0.96
CA PHE A 20 11.94 1.73 -0.05
C PHE A 20 10.67 2.60 -0.11
N VAL A 21 10.33 3.08 -1.31
CA VAL A 21 9.15 3.91 -1.58
C VAL A 21 8.24 3.23 -2.59
N VAL A 22 6.95 3.56 -2.52
CA VAL A 22 5.96 3.16 -3.51
C VAL A 22 5.76 4.30 -4.49
N GLU A 23 6.03 4.03 -5.76
CA GLU A 23 5.66 4.91 -6.86
C GLU A 23 4.20 4.66 -7.26
N LEU A 24 3.34 5.65 -7.05
CA LEU A 24 1.97 5.64 -7.57
C LEU A 24 1.94 6.32 -8.94
N THR A 25 1.41 5.60 -9.93
CA THR A 25 1.19 6.12 -11.28
C THR A 25 -0.30 6.26 -11.55
N TYR A 26 -0.74 7.46 -11.92
CA TYR A 26 -2.12 7.72 -12.32
C TYR A 26 -2.17 8.16 -13.78
N ASN A 27 -2.93 7.43 -14.60
CA ASN A 27 -3.19 7.78 -16.01
C ASN A 27 -4.55 8.48 -16.11
N TYR A 28 -4.58 9.67 -16.69
CA TYR A 28 -5.78 10.51 -16.66
C TYR A 28 -6.90 9.87 -17.49
N GLY A 29 -8.09 9.76 -16.90
CA GLY A 29 -9.25 9.10 -17.50
C GLY A 29 -9.30 7.58 -17.26
N VAL A 30 -8.26 6.98 -16.68
CA VAL A 30 -8.24 5.57 -16.29
C VAL A 30 -8.51 5.47 -14.79
N THR A 31 -9.68 4.94 -14.42
CA THR A 31 -10.14 4.87 -13.02
C THR A 31 -10.00 3.48 -12.40
N HIS A 32 -9.70 2.46 -13.21
CA HIS A 32 -9.60 1.07 -12.77
C HIS A 32 -8.52 0.32 -13.55
N TYR A 33 -7.88 -0.62 -12.88
CA TYR A 33 -6.98 -1.61 -13.46
C TYR A 33 -7.42 -2.98 -12.97
N GLU A 34 -7.53 -3.94 -13.88
CA GLU A 34 -7.78 -5.33 -13.52
C GLU A 34 -6.55 -5.89 -12.80
N GLN A 35 -6.76 -6.45 -11.61
CA GLN A 35 -5.68 -7.02 -10.83
C GLN A 35 -5.39 -8.45 -11.29
N GLY A 36 -4.11 -8.72 -11.57
CA GLY A 36 -3.60 -10.07 -11.76
C GLY A 36 -3.40 -10.82 -10.43
N ASN A 37 -2.67 -11.93 -10.49
CA ASN A 37 -2.28 -12.73 -9.31
C ASN A 37 -0.76 -12.78 -9.08
N ASP A 38 -0.02 -11.95 -9.81
CA ASP A 38 1.43 -11.83 -9.77
C ASP A 38 1.92 -11.07 -8.52
N PHE A 39 1.27 -9.94 -8.21
CA PHE A 39 1.58 -9.16 -7.03
C PHE A 39 0.78 -9.63 -5.81
N LEU A 40 1.48 -10.28 -4.88
CA LEU A 40 0.87 -10.87 -3.69
C LEU A 40 0.66 -9.88 -2.53
N GLY A 41 1.44 -8.80 -2.48
CA GLY A 41 1.33 -7.73 -1.49
C GLY A 41 2.67 -7.22 -0.96
N LEU A 42 2.62 -6.12 -0.21
CA LEU A 42 3.74 -5.56 0.55
C LEU A 42 3.60 -5.91 2.02
N THR A 43 4.72 -6.05 2.72
CA THR A 43 4.72 -6.24 4.18
C THR A 43 5.36 -5.03 4.85
N VAL A 44 4.66 -4.44 5.82
CA VAL A 44 5.09 -3.25 6.56
C VAL A 44 5.09 -3.55 8.05
N GLN A 45 6.14 -3.15 8.77
CA GLN A 45 6.18 -3.22 10.23
C GLN A 45 5.64 -1.92 10.85
N SER A 46 4.44 -1.97 11.41
CA SER A 46 3.81 -0.80 12.03
C SER A 46 2.57 -1.17 12.84
N SER A 47 2.70 -1.34 14.16
CA SER A 47 1.55 -1.44 15.08
C SER A 47 0.65 -0.20 15.02
N GLU A 48 1.24 0.94 14.70
CA GLU A 48 0.55 2.23 14.62
C GLU A 48 -0.43 2.28 13.44
N SER A 49 -0.10 1.62 12.32
CA SER A 49 -1.00 1.50 11.17
C SER A 49 -2.30 0.76 11.53
N LEU A 50 -2.24 -0.30 12.34
CA LEU A 50 -3.43 -1.02 12.81
C LEU A 50 -4.32 -0.15 13.70
N LYS A 51 -3.71 0.66 14.57
CA LYS A 51 -4.44 1.61 15.42
C LYS A 51 -5.14 2.67 14.57
N ARG A 52 -4.45 3.25 13.58
CA ARG A 52 -5.05 4.21 12.64
C ARG A 52 -6.16 3.58 11.81
N ALA A 53 -5.98 2.36 11.34
CA ALA A 53 -7.00 1.64 10.59
C ALA A 53 -8.28 1.51 11.42
N ALA A 54 -8.17 1.03 12.66
CA ALA A 54 -9.30 0.94 13.58
C ALA A 54 -9.96 2.31 13.84
N ALA A 55 -9.17 3.35 14.12
CA ALA A 55 -9.69 4.69 14.39
C ALA A 55 -10.42 5.33 13.20
N ASN A 56 -10.06 4.94 11.97
CA ASN A 56 -10.66 5.46 10.73
C ASN A 56 -11.64 4.47 10.07
N ASN A 57 -12.04 3.40 10.77
CA ASN A 57 -12.90 2.34 10.24
C ASN A 57 -12.38 1.71 8.92
N TRP A 58 -11.06 1.63 8.76
CA TRP A 58 -10.45 0.92 7.63
C TRP A 58 -10.44 -0.59 7.90
N PRO A 59 -10.98 -1.42 6.98
CA PRO A 59 -11.04 -2.87 7.20
C PRO A 59 -9.65 -3.50 7.34
N VAL A 60 -9.46 -4.24 8.43
CA VAL A 60 -8.31 -5.12 8.63
C VAL A 60 -8.79 -6.56 8.50
N LYS A 61 -8.17 -7.30 7.58
CA LYS A 61 -8.45 -8.72 7.31
C LYS A 61 -7.31 -9.57 7.86
N GLU A 62 -7.55 -10.87 7.98
CA GLU A 62 -6.54 -11.84 8.40
C GLU A 62 -6.51 -13.02 7.42
N GLN A 63 -5.30 -13.41 7.01
CA GLN A 63 -5.06 -14.57 6.14
C GLN A 63 -3.77 -15.24 6.59
N ASP A 64 -3.79 -16.56 6.81
CA ASP A 64 -2.62 -17.37 7.21
C ASP A 64 -1.91 -16.82 8.46
N GLY A 65 -2.68 -16.33 9.44
CA GLY A 65 -2.20 -15.72 10.67
C GLY A 65 -1.55 -14.34 10.50
N ARG A 66 -1.70 -13.70 9.33
CA ARG A 66 -1.18 -12.36 9.03
C ARG A 66 -2.32 -11.37 8.83
N LYS A 67 -2.28 -10.28 9.60
CA LYS A 67 -3.19 -9.14 9.40
C LYS A 67 -2.78 -8.37 8.16
N TYR A 68 -3.75 -7.93 7.37
CA TYR A 68 -3.50 -7.09 6.21
C TYR A 68 -4.65 -6.13 5.96
N MET A 69 -4.34 -5.07 5.23
CA MET A 69 -5.29 -4.11 4.69
C MET A 69 -5.21 -4.13 3.17
N GLU A 70 -6.29 -3.76 2.49
CA GLU A 70 -6.29 -3.58 1.04
C GLU A 70 -6.31 -2.09 0.73
N ALA A 71 -5.37 -1.61 -0.08
CA ALA A 71 -5.44 -0.29 -0.68
C ALA A 71 -6.50 -0.25 -1.79
N PRO A 72 -6.96 0.95 -2.19
CA PRO A 72 -7.78 1.08 -3.39
C PRO A 72 -7.11 0.41 -4.59
N GLY A 73 -7.87 -0.39 -5.34
CA GLY A 73 -7.34 -1.25 -6.41
C GLY A 73 -6.97 -2.68 -5.98
N GLY A 74 -7.15 -3.04 -4.71
CA GLY A 74 -7.03 -4.43 -4.22
C GLY A 74 -5.63 -4.86 -3.78
N TYR A 75 -4.67 -3.94 -3.76
CA TYR A 75 -3.29 -4.21 -3.35
C TYR A 75 -3.20 -4.49 -1.85
N LYS A 76 -2.69 -5.66 -1.47
CA LYS A 76 -2.57 -6.08 -0.07
C LYS A 76 -1.33 -5.46 0.60
N PHE A 77 -1.53 -4.94 1.80
CA PHE A 77 -0.49 -4.51 2.73
C PHE A 77 -0.59 -5.34 4.01
N TYR A 78 0.28 -6.33 4.14
CA TYR A 78 0.44 -7.15 5.34
C TYR A 78 1.15 -6.36 6.43
N ILE A 79 0.70 -6.50 7.67
CA ILE A 79 1.24 -5.74 8.79
C ILE A 79 1.92 -6.68 9.78
N ILE A 80 3.19 -6.39 10.07
CA ILE A 80 3.88 -6.92 11.23
C ILE A 80 3.52 -6.00 12.40
N ASP A 81 2.78 -6.52 13.38
CA ASP A 81 2.34 -5.79 14.56
C ASP A 81 3.49 -5.62 15.57
N LYS A 82 4.44 -4.77 15.20
CA LYS A 82 5.54 -4.29 16.03
C LYS A 82 5.70 -2.78 15.82
N PRO A 83 6.32 -2.05 16.77
CA PRO A 83 6.68 -0.65 16.56
C PRO A 83 7.47 -0.44 15.25
N GLN A 84 7.29 0.72 14.64
CA GLN A 84 8.04 1.10 13.44
C GLN A 84 9.56 1.03 13.74
N PRO A 85 10.38 0.52 12.80
CA PRO A 85 11.83 0.62 12.92
C PRO A 85 12.28 2.09 13.07
N VAL A 86 13.35 2.31 13.82
CA VAL A 86 14.02 3.62 13.97
C VAL A 86 15.05 3.85 12.88
#